data_AF-A0A519NQX2-F1
#
_entry.id   AF-A0A519NQX2-F1
#
_cell.length_a   1.000
_cell.length_b   1.000
_cell.length_c   1.000
_cell.angle_alpha   90.00
_cell.angle_beta   90.00
_cell.angle_gamma   90.00
#
_symmetry.space_group_name_H-M   'P 1'
#
loop_
_entity.id
_entity.type
_entity.pdbx_description
1 polymer ?
#
loop_
_entity_poly.entity_id
_entity_poly.type
_entity_poly.pdbx_seq_one_letter_code
_entity_poly.pdbx_strand_id
1 'polypeptide(L)'
;MKKIIAMLAITLAFGLNANAQEKVTKVKTPREKTATVKADSPEIAAMNEAIDKDVQLLSSVVKLDDQGVRTFTGLFRNKHKVLSQKDLSDERKTVLAESIDAKIKATLTPEQNVMLSKKPDVLKQLTH
;
A
#
# COMPACT_ATOMS: atom_id res chain seq x y z
N MET A 1 -40.83 -28.23 43.36
CA MET A 1 -41.71 -28.83 42.32
C MET A 1 -40.98 -28.66 40.99
N LYS A 2 -40.28 -29.69 40.47
CA LYS A 2 -40.77 -30.79 39.63
C LYS A 2 -41.51 -30.31 38.37
N LYS A 3 -40.87 -30.62 37.22
CA LYS A 3 -41.35 -30.57 35.82
C LYS A 3 -41.36 -29.12 35.28
N ILE A 4 -40.57 -28.78 34.25
CA ILE A 4 -40.76 -29.19 32.86
C ILE A 4 -39.39 -29.39 32.16
N ILE A 5 -39.18 -30.61 31.69
CA ILE A 5 -38.24 -30.98 30.62
C ILE A 5 -39.02 -30.87 29.30
N ALA A 6 -38.31 -30.58 28.21
CA ALA A 6 -38.70 -30.65 26.79
C ALA A 6 -39.10 -29.31 26.14
N MET A 7 -38.20 -28.74 25.35
CA MET A 7 -38.26 -29.01 23.91
C MET A 7 -36.88 -28.80 23.26
N LEU A 8 -36.33 -29.92 22.85
CA LEU A 8 -35.29 -30.07 21.85
C LEU A 8 -35.90 -29.80 20.47
N ALA A 9 -35.07 -29.29 19.56
CA ALA A 9 -35.18 -29.30 18.10
C ALA A 9 -35.76 -28.03 17.43
N ILE A 10 -35.15 -27.74 16.28
CA ILE A 10 -35.50 -26.73 15.27
C ILE A 10 -34.80 -25.38 15.58
N THR A 11 -33.54 -25.16 15.20
CA THR A 11 -33.16 -24.86 13.81
C THR A 11 -31.64 -24.92 13.63
N LEU A 12 -31.15 -26.05 13.12
CA LEU A 12 -29.89 -26.12 12.38
C LEU A 12 -30.19 -25.71 10.93
N ALA A 13 -29.96 -24.44 10.57
CA ALA A 13 -29.80 -24.02 9.17
C ALA A 13 -29.39 -22.53 9.05
N PHE A 14 -28.16 -22.19 9.41
CA PHE A 14 -27.45 -21.13 8.69
C PHE A 14 -26.39 -21.81 7.83
N GLY A 15 -26.88 -22.31 6.70
CA GLY A 15 -26.05 -22.85 5.64
C GLY A 15 -25.11 -21.78 5.11
N LEU A 16 -23.83 -22.15 5.08
CA LEU A 16 -22.81 -21.78 4.10
C LEU A 16 -23.24 -20.67 3.13
N ASN A 17 -22.73 -19.45 3.36
CA ASN A 17 -22.75 -18.43 2.32
C ASN A 17 -21.71 -18.83 1.25
N ALA A 18 -22.15 -19.71 0.35
CA ALA A 18 -21.40 -20.09 -0.83
C ALA A 18 -21.28 -18.86 -1.75
N ASN A 19 -20.05 -18.41 -1.99
CA ASN A 19 -19.73 -17.35 -2.94
C ASN A 19 -19.99 -17.85 -4.36
N ALA A 20 -21.26 -17.86 -4.78
CA ALA A 20 -21.67 -18.17 -6.15
C ALA A 20 -21.40 -16.94 -7.03
N GLN A 21 -20.17 -16.81 -7.51
CA GLN A 21 -19.87 -15.94 -8.64
C GLN A 21 -20.03 -16.73 -9.94
N GLU A 22 -21.26 -16.78 -10.45
CA GLU A 22 -21.48 -16.98 -11.89
C GLU A 22 -22.14 -15.73 -12.48
N LYS A 23 -21.27 -15.00 -13.19
CA LYS A 23 -21.47 -14.43 -14.52
C LYS A 23 -22.90 -13.98 -14.91
N VAL A 24 -22.92 -12.72 -15.33
CA VAL A 24 -23.82 -12.05 -16.27
C VAL A 24 -25.08 -11.42 -15.67
N THR A 25 -24.92 -10.17 -15.23
CA THR A 25 -25.92 -9.14 -15.55
C THR A 25 -25.23 -7.81 -15.78
N LYS A 26 -25.35 -7.31 -17.02
CA LYS A 26 -24.96 -5.96 -17.43
C LYS A 26 -25.74 -4.96 -16.59
N VAL A 27 -25.09 -4.35 -15.59
CA VAL A 27 -25.57 -3.10 -15.00
C VAL A 27 -24.71 -1.98 -15.56
N LYS A 28 -25.30 -1.19 -16.46
CA LYS A 28 -24.75 0.08 -16.93
C LYS A 28 -24.85 1.08 -15.78
N THR A 29 -23.88 1.06 -14.88
CA THR A 29 -23.54 2.22 -14.07
C THR A 29 -22.70 3.14 -14.96
N PRO A 30 -22.92 4.47 -14.99
CA PRO A 30 -21.94 5.39 -15.55
C PRO A 30 -20.68 5.28 -14.70
N ARG A 31 -19.82 4.34 -15.07
CA ARG A 31 -18.44 4.28 -14.62
C ARG A 31 -17.83 5.55 -15.17
N GLU A 32 -17.69 6.56 -14.30
CA GLU A 32 -16.72 7.63 -14.53
C GLU A 32 -15.49 6.97 -15.11
N LYS A 33 -15.13 7.45 -16.30
CA LYS A 33 -14.01 6.98 -17.09
C LYS A 33 -12.83 6.88 -16.14
N THR A 34 -12.53 5.67 -15.67
CA THR A 34 -11.23 5.35 -15.13
C THR A 34 -10.33 5.58 -16.33
N ALA A 35 -9.72 6.76 -16.38
CA ALA A 35 -8.73 7.09 -17.38
C ALA A 35 -7.74 5.93 -17.35
N THR A 36 -7.75 5.16 -18.44
CA THR A 36 -6.58 4.38 -18.83
C THR A 36 -5.46 5.39 -18.91
N VAL A 37 -4.69 5.50 -17.82
CA VAL A 37 -3.48 6.30 -17.76
C VAL A 37 -2.59 5.70 -18.83
N LYS A 38 -2.49 6.39 -19.97
CA LYS A 38 -1.54 6.03 -21.01
C LYS A 38 -0.17 6.02 -20.33
N ALA A 39 0.54 4.91 -20.40
CA ALA A 39 1.84 4.72 -19.77
C ALA A 39 2.90 5.72 -20.27
N ASP A 40 2.58 6.52 -21.30
CA ASP A 40 3.49 7.42 -22.01
C ASP A 40 3.27 8.92 -21.69
N SER A 41 2.48 9.28 -20.68
CA SER A 41 2.36 10.69 -20.28
C SER A 41 3.67 11.15 -19.60
N PRO A 42 4.19 12.36 -19.91
CA PRO A 42 5.42 12.90 -19.29
C PRO A 42 5.40 12.92 -17.77
N GLU A 43 4.23 13.15 -17.17
CA GLU A 43 4.01 13.13 -15.71
C GLU A 43 4.27 11.74 -15.10
N ILE A 44 3.84 10.67 -15.78
CA ILE A 44 4.04 9.29 -15.32
C ILE A 44 5.51 8.88 -15.48
N ALA A 45 6.16 9.32 -16.56
CA ALA A 45 7.59 9.09 -16.77
C ALA A 45 8.44 9.78 -15.67
N ALA A 46 8.15 11.06 -15.38
CA ALA A 46 8.83 11.80 -14.31
C ALA A 46 8.61 11.16 -12.93
N MET A 47 7.40 10.67 -12.65
CA MET A 47 7.12 9.94 -11.41
C MET A 47 7.90 8.62 -11.33
N ASN A 48 7.97 7.85 -12.41
CA ASN A 48 8.75 6.60 -12.45
C ASN A 48 10.25 6.88 -12.23
N GLU A 49 10.80 7.93 -12.84
CA GLU A 49 12.19 8.33 -12.60
C GLU A 49 12.44 8.71 -11.14
N ALA A 50 11.51 9.43 -10.51
CA ALA A 50 11.61 9.79 -9.09
C ALA A 50 11.55 8.54 -8.17
N ILE A 51 10.68 7.57 -8.50
CA ILE A 51 10.61 6.29 -7.80
C ILE A 51 11.93 5.54 -7.93
N ASP A 52 12.49 5.45 -9.14
CA ASP A 52 13.74 4.75 -9.40
C ASP A 52 14.91 5.41 -8.63
N LYS A 53 14.94 6.74 -8.57
CA LYS A 53 15.93 7.49 -7.77
C LYS A 53 15.81 7.17 -6.28
N ASP A 54 14.60 7.10 -5.73
CA ASP A 54 14.40 6.73 -4.32
C ASP A 54 14.86 5.29 -4.03
N VAL A 55 14.56 4.34 -4.93
CA VAL A 55 15.02 2.95 -4.80
C VAL A 55 16.54 2.86 -4.89
N GLN A 56 17.16 3.57 -5.84
CA GLN A 56 18.61 3.63 -6.00
C GLN A 56 19.29 4.26 -4.78
N LEU A 57 18.72 5.35 -4.27
CA LEU A 57 19.22 6.02 -3.08
C LEU A 57 19.20 5.08 -1.86
N LEU A 58 18.10 4.35 -1.65
CA LEU A 58 18.04 3.34 -0.60
C LEU A 58 19.06 2.20 -0.83
N SER A 59 19.15 1.71 -2.07
CA SER A 59 20.06 0.63 -2.47
C SER A 59 21.55 1.00 -2.32
N SER A 60 21.86 2.29 -2.33
CA SER A 60 23.23 2.79 -2.10
C SER A 60 23.70 2.61 -0.64
N VAL A 61 22.76 2.42 0.30
CA VAL A 61 23.04 2.27 1.74
C VAL A 61 22.81 0.84 2.21
N VAL A 62 21.80 0.17 1.66
CA VAL A 62 21.42 -1.19 2.06
C VAL A 62 21.31 -2.10 0.85
N LYS A 63 21.79 -3.34 0.96
CA LYS A 63 21.64 -4.33 -0.11
C LYS A 63 20.18 -4.77 -0.18
N LEU A 64 19.52 -4.55 -1.32
CA LEU A 64 18.17 -5.04 -1.59
C LEU A 64 18.23 -6.27 -2.50
N ASP A 65 17.37 -7.25 -2.26
CA ASP A 65 17.08 -8.32 -3.20
C ASP A 65 15.92 -7.92 -4.14
N ASP A 66 15.59 -8.79 -5.10
CA ASP A 66 14.52 -8.51 -6.08
C ASP A 66 13.17 -8.22 -5.43
N GLN A 67 12.88 -8.90 -4.31
CA GLN A 67 11.65 -8.68 -3.56
C GLN A 67 11.68 -7.33 -2.85
N GLY A 68 12.79 -6.97 -2.21
CA GLY A 68 13.01 -5.67 -1.59
C GLY A 68 12.87 -4.54 -2.60
N VAL A 69 13.49 -4.65 -3.77
CA VAL A 69 13.35 -3.67 -4.86
C VAL A 69 11.89 -3.49 -5.24
N ARG A 70 11.12 -4.57 -5.44
CA ARG A 70 9.69 -4.49 -5.76
C ARG A 70 8.87 -3.84 -4.64
N THR A 71 9.14 -4.22 -3.39
CA THR A 71 8.48 -3.66 -2.20
C THR A 71 8.70 -2.15 -2.11
N PHE A 72 9.95 -1.70 -2.24
CA PHE A 72 10.30 -0.27 -2.14
C PHE A 72 9.82 0.53 -3.35
N THR A 73 9.84 -0.04 -4.55
CA THR A 73 9.21 0.56 -5.74
C THR A 73 7.73 0.86 -5.47
N GLY A 74 6.99 -0.08 -4.87
CA GLY A 74 5.59 0.10 -4.51
C GLY A 74 5.40 1.18 -3.44
N LEU A 75 6.27 1.20 -2.42
CA LEU A 75 6.25 2.21 -1.35
C LEU A 75 6.44 3.62 -1.90
N PHE A 76 7.48 3.84 -2.71
CA PHE A 76 7.78 5.15 -3.28
C PHE A 76 6.78 5.56 -4.35
N ARG A 77 6.21 4.61 -5.11
CA ARG A 77 5.07 4.92 -5.99
C ARG A 77 3.90 5.49 -5.21
N ASN A 78 3.58 4.90 -4.06
CA ASN A 78 2.54 5.44 -3.20
C ASN A 78 2.92 6.82 -2.65
N LYS A 79 4.19 7.03 -2.23
CA LYS A 79 4.70 8.34 -1.79
C LYS A 79 4.44 9.41 -2.86
N HIS A 80 4.97 9.22 -4.06
CA HIS A 80 4.87 10.19 -5.15
C HIS A 80 3.42 10.42 -5.61
N LYS A 81 2.59 9.37 -5.62
CA LYS A 81 1.16 9.50 -5.94
C LYS A 81 0.40 10.35 -4.91
N VAL A 82 0.74 10.25 -3.62
CA VAL A 82 0.11 11.08 -2.60
C VAL A 82 0.65 12.51 -2.69
N LEU A 83 1.96 12.68 -2.88
CA LEU A 83 2.60 13.99 -3.03
C LEU A 83 2.15 14.75 -4.28
N SER A 84 1.69 14.05 -5.33
CA SER A 84 1.15 14.69 -6.54
C SER A 84 -0.26 15.27 -6.35
N GLN A 85 -0.89 15.10 -5.18
CA GLN A 85 -2.20 15.69 -4.88
C GLN A 85 -2.04 17.22 -4.71
N LYS A 86 -2.82 17.99 -5.47
CA LYS A 86 -2.74 19.47 -5.50
C LYS A 86 -2.99 20.12 -4.14
N ASP A 87 -3.86 19.54 -3.32
CA ASP A 87 -4.32 20.12 -2.06
C ASP A 87 -3.82 19.33 -0.83
N LEU A 88 -2.62 18.76 -0.92
CA LEU A 88 -2.02 18.03 0.20
C LEU A 88 -1.50 19.01 1.27
N SER A 89 -2.14 19.04 2.43
CA SER A 89 -1.70 19.86 3.57
C SER A 89 -0.34 19.41 4.12
N ASP A 90 0.35 20.30 4.82
CA ASP A 90 1.65 20.00 5.40
C ASP A 90 1.55 18.97 6.53
N GLU A 91 0.45 18.94 7.29
CA GLU A 91 0.19 17.88 8.26
C GLU A 91 0.09 16.51 7.57
N ARG A 92 -0.59 16.44 6.41
CA ARG A 92 -0.69 15.20 5.64
C ARG A 92 0.66 14.77 5.06
N LYS A 93 1.53 15.72 4.69
CA LYS A 93 2.92 15.42 4.27
C LYS A 93 3.75 14.87 5.42
N THR A 94 3.63 15.46 6.61
CA THR A 94 4.31 14.97 7.81
C THR A 94 3.87 13.54 8.15
N VAL A 95 2.55 13.29 8.19
CA VAL A 95 2.01 11.95 8.44
C VAL A 95 2.44 10.96 7.36
N LEU A 96 2.51 11.40 6.09
CA LEU A 96 3.06 10.56 5.01
C LEU A 96 4.52 10.22 5.29
N ALA A 97 5.36 11.20 5.59
CA ALA A 97 6.78 10.99 5.87
C ALA A 97 7.01 10.02 7.04
N GLU A 98 6.27 10.19 8.15
CA GLU A 98 6.30 9.26 9.28
C GLU A 98 5.88 7.84 8.88
N SER A 99 4.83 7.71 8.05
CA SER A 99 4.37 6.41 7.57
C SER A 99 5.41 5.75 6.66
N ILE A 100 6.06 6.52 5.77
CA ILE A 100 7.13 6.01 4.91
C ILE A 100 8.33 5.58 5.75
N ASP A 101 8.75 6.38 6.74
CA ASP A 101 9.85 6.04 7.67
C ASP A 101 9.56 4.72 8.41
N ALA A 102 8.38 4.62 9.03
CA ALA A 102 7.97 3.42 9.75
C ALA A 102 7.95 2.17 8.85
N LYS A 103 7.47 2.31 7.61
CA LYS A 103 7.43 1.20 6.64
C LYS A 103 8.81 0.79 6.15
N ILE A 104 9.73 1.75 5.94
CA ILE A 104 11.12 1.44 5.61
C ILE A 104 11.73 0.63 6.76
N LYS A 105 11.61 1.13 8.00
CA LYS A 105 12.15 0.48 9.19
C LYS A 105 11.58 -0.90 9.44
N ALA A 106 10.28 -1.09 9.20
CA ALA A 106 9.62 -2.39 9.37
C ALA A 106 9.96 -3.40 8.27
N THR A 107 10.38 -2.94 7.09
CA THR A 107 10.71 -3.82 5.95
C THR A 107 12.17 -4.27 5.99
N LEU A 108 13.07 -3.41 6.45
CA LEU A 108 14.49 -3.71 6.53
C LEU A 108 14.82 -4.62 7.72
N THR A 109 15.87 -5.41 7.56
CA THR A 109 16.49 -6.16 8.67
C THR A 109 17.07 -5.22 9.72
N PRO A 110 17.28 -5.67 10.98
CA PRO A 110 17.93 -4.86 12.01
C PRO A 110 19.28 -4.28 11.56
N GLU A 111 20.10 -5.07 10.87
CA GLU A 111 21.42 -4.67 10.38
C GLU A 111 21.32 -3.58 9.31
N GLN A 112 20.37 -3.72 8.38
CA GLN A 112 20.09 -2.70 7.37
C GLN A 112 19.56 -1.40 7.99
N ASN A 113 18.73 -1.50 9.02
CA ASN A 113 18.26 -0.32 9.76
C ASN A 113 19.41 0.42 10.44
N VAL A 114 20.38 -0.29 11.01
CA VAL A 114 21.59 0.32 11.60
C VAL A 114 22.45 1.00 10.52
N MET A 115 22.53 0.44 9.31
CA MET A 115 23.24 1.09 8.20
C MET A 115 22.53 2.38 7.76
N LEU A 116 21.20 2.33 7.63
CA LEU A 116 20.40 3.48 7.23
C LEU A 116 20.37 4.59 8.29
N SER A 117 20.34 4.24 9.59
CA SER A 117 20.34 5.22 10.69
C SER A 117 21.62 6.04 10.77
N LYS A 118 22.74 5.53 10.22
CA LYS A 118 24.00 6.27 10.07
C LYS A 118 23.98 7.30 8.94
N LYS A 119 22.89 7.34 8.15
CA LYS A 119 22.71 8.24 7.00
C LYS A 119 21.38 9.01 7.14
N PRO A 120 21.25 9.90 8.14
CA PRO A 120 19.99 10.62 8.41
C PRO A 120 19.53 11.47 7.21
N ASP A 121 20.45 12.02 6.43
CA ASP A 121 20.12 12.79 5.22
C ASP A 121 19.45 11.93 4.14
N VAL A 122 19.91 10.69 3.99
CA VAL A 122 19.29 9.72 3.07
C VAL A 122 17.89 9.39 3.52
N LEU A 123 17.69 9.10 4.81
CA LEU A 123 16.36 8.80 5.35
C LEU A 123 15.40 9.98 5.17
N LYS A 124 15.89 11.22 5.36
CA LYS A 124 15.10 12.43 5.14
C LYS A 124 14.66 12.55 3.68
N GLN A 125 15.56 12.31 2.72
CA GLN A 125 15.24 12.33 1.28
C GLN A 125 14.26 11.23 0.86
N LEU A 126 14.36 10.03 1.45
CA LEU A 126 13.46 8.93 1.13
C LEU A 126 12.03 9.17 1.64
N THR A 127 11.90 9.92 2.73
CA THR A 127 10.61 10.13 3.43
C THR A 127 9.86 11.39 3.00
N HIS A 128 10.57 12.44 2.56
CA HIS A 128 10.00 13.70 2.09
C HIS A 128 10.02 13.79 0.55
#